data_AF-A0A2A4IZS5-F1
#
_entry.id   AF-A0A2A4IZS5-F1
#
_cell.length_a   1.000
_cell.length_b   1.000
_cell.length_c   1.000
_cell.angle_alpha   90.00
_cell.angle_beta   90.00
_cell.angle_gamma   90.00
#
_symmetry.space_group_name_H-M   'P 1'
#
loop_
_entity.id
_entity.type
_entity.pdbx_description
1 polymer ?
#
loop_
_entity_poly.entity_id
_entity_poly.type
_entity_poly.pdbx_seq_one_letter_code
_entity_poly.pdbx_strand_id
1 'polypeptide(L)'
;METMETILDSKTSLVPTSTSAEQTLVKAASVPAIPRPSEEGLVKPQLSAPSYLNYMKQNETPPFRKPMMEPWPHIITGTIMNEVEAVAMIAAGDADKENGLRKFLAEFLIEKNVTANYMISEKNFLISLMLETIDYAAERDFCAFKLSVLITIYLDSHLYFKWYYWQSPTAVWNYFKEMMIRHSIEDSPYGEEVFGPEDCYDIVSHFHTVYLTNLPLIHILTFGTPRLKMLWPFKLK
;
A
#
# COMPACT_ATOMS: atom_id res chain seq x y z
N MET A 1 43.41 -18.14 -23.77
CA MET A 1 42.87 -19.39 -23.22
C MET A 1 44.06 -20.13 -22.64
N GLU A 2 44.36 -19.81 -21.38
CA GLU A 2 45.47 -20.37 -20.62
C GLU A 2 44.94 -21.60 -19.85
N THR A 3 45.65 -22.71 -19.93
CA THR A 3 45.48 -23.94 -19.15
C THR A 3 46.79 -24.16 -18.39
N MET A 4 46.75 -24.14 -17.05
CA MET A 4 46.96 -25.30 -16.15
C MET A 4 48.36 -25.96 -16.31
N GLU A 5 49.19 -26.18 -15.28
CA GLU A 5 48.92 -26.81 -13.98
C GLU A 5 50.21 -26.88 -13.11
N THR A 6 50.04 -26.84 -11.78
CA THR A 6 50.82 -27.54 -10.70
C THR A 6 52.33 -27.23 -10.49
N ILE A 7 52.91 -27.22 -9.28
CA ILE A 7 53.09 -28.35 -8.32
C ILE A 7 53.36 -27.82 -6.88
N LEU A 8 52.90 -28.62 -5.90
CA LEU A 8 53.04 -28.57 -4.44
C LEU A 8 54.49 -28.46 -3.90
N ASP A 9 54.67 -27.94 -2.68
CA ASP A 9 55.07 -28.79 -1.54
C ASP A 9 55.05 -28.11 -0.16
N SER A 10 54.64 -28.92 0.83
CA SER A 10 54.50 -28.62 2.26
C SER A 10 55.83 -28.72 3.01
N LYS A 11 56.02 -27.97 4.11
CA LYS A 11 56.70 -28.47 5.33
C LYS A 11 56.58 -27.53 6.55
N THR A 12 56.23 -28.15 7.67
CA THR A 12 56.14 -27.64 9.05
C THR A 12 57.45 -27.91 9.80
N SER A 13 57.90 -27.00 10.68
CA SER A 13 58.78 -27.25 11.87
C SER A 13 59.02 -25.91 12.60
N LEU A 14 58.46 -25.62 13.77
CA LEU A 14 58.89 -25.94 15.14
C LEU A 14 60.24 -25.33 15.62
N VAL A 15 60.09 -24.42 16.59
CA VAL A 15 60.82 -24.28 17.89
C VAL A 15 61.97 -23.24 18.00
N PRO A 16 62.09 -22.57 19.18
CA PRO A 16 62.50 -21.18 19.35
C PRO A 16 63.83 -21.03 20.09
N THR A 17 64.46 -19.85 20.07
CA THR A 17 65.39 -19.45 21.16
C THR A 17 65.70 -17.95 21.11
N SER A 18 65.47 -17.29 22.26
CA SER A 18 66.33 -16.31 22.96
C SER A 18 67.01 -15.18 22.16
N THR A 19 67.06 -13.93 22.60
CA THR A 19 67.54 -13.43 23.90
C THR A 19 67.34 -11.92 23.92
N SER A 20 66.85 -11.38 25.03
CA SER A 20 67.24 -10.12 25.68
C SER A 20 67.99 -9.06 24.84
N ALA A 21 67.32 -7.95 24.54
CA ALA A 21 67.95 -6.62 24.48
C ALA A 21 66.88 -5.55 24.74
N GLU A 22 66.83 -5.06 25.98
CA GLU A 22 66.18 -3.80 26.31
C GLU A 22 66.95 -2.66 25.63
N GLN A 23 66.32 -2.00 24.66
CA GLN A 23 66.69 -0.64 24.26
C GLN A 23 65.45 0.23 24.37
N THR A 24 65.47 1.05 25.41
CA THR A 24 64.58 2.17 25.67
C THR A 24 64.68 3.18 24.53
N LEU A 25 63.74 3.11 23.59
CA LEU A 25 63.52 4.14 22.58
C LEU A 25 62.42 5.08 23.05
N VAL A 26 62.84 6.31 23.33
CA VAL A 26 62.01 7.46 23.70
C VAL A 26 60.93 7.69 22.66
N LYS A 27 59.70 7.78 23.13
CA LYS A 27 58.44 7.84 22.38
C LYS A 27 58.27 9.20 21.71
N ALA A 28 58.22 9.25 20.38
CA ALA A 28 57.71 10.40 19.64
C ALA A 28 56.17 10.37 19.64
N ALA A 29 55.52 11.51 19.94
CA ALA A 29 54.07 11.60 20.19
C ALA A 29 53.18 11.56 18.92
N SER A 30 53.66 11.02 17.80
CA SER A 30 52.97 11.08 16.52
C SER A 30 53.11 9.78 15.71
N VAL A 31 52.84 8.64 16.33
CA VAL A 31 52.69 7.35 15.65
C VAL A 31 51.23 6.89 15.81
N PRO A 32 50.51 6.52 14.73
CA PRO A 32 49.17 5.96 14.85
C PRO A 32 49.26 4.66 15.65
N ALA A 33 48.50 4.56 16.74
CA ALA A 33 48.41 3.34 17.52
C ALA A 33 47.74 2.25 16.67
N ILE A 34 48.51 1.29 16.18
CA ILE A 34 47.97 0.06 15.61
C ILE A 34 47.35 -0.73 16.78
N PRO A 35 46.03 -1.01 16.77
CA PRO A 35 45.42 -1.78 17.84
C PRO A 35 45.98 -3.20 17.81
N ARG A 36 46.54 -3.65 18.94
CA ARG A 36 46.82 -5.07 19.15
C ARG A 36 45.47 -5.81 19.25
N PRO A 37 45.30 -6.96 18.60
CA PRO A 37 44.12 -7.78 18.80
C PRO A 37 44.23 -8.43 20.19
N SER A 38 43.56 -7.88 21.18
CA SER A 38 43.25 -8.62 22.41
C SER A 38 41.99 -9.44 22.15
N GLU A 39 42.13 -10.75 22.25
CA GLU A 39 40.99 -11.67 22.37
C GLU A 39 40.16 -11.32 23.62
N GLU A 40 38.87 -11.62 23.54
CA GLU A 40 37.89 -11.58 24.62
C GLU A 40 37.40 -10.19 25.06
N GLY A 41 36.57 -9.62 24.20
CA GLY A 41 35.45 -8.79 24.61
C GLY A 41 34.33 -9.01 23.62
N LEU A 42 33.26 -9.70 24.04
CA LEU A 42 32.04 -9.86 23.25
C LEU A 42 31.38 -8.48 23.12
N VAL A 43 31.90 -7.64 22.22
CA VAL A 43 31.35 -6.33 21.91
C VAL A 43 29.99 -6.59 21.30
N LYS A 44 28.93 -6.35 22.07
CA LYS A 44 27.55 -6.35 21.56
C LYS A 44 27.56 -5.52 20.28
N PRO A 45 27.13 -6.09 19.13
CA PRO A 45 27.17 -5.37 17.87
C PRO A 45 26.43 -4.06 18.05
N GLN A 46 27.17 -2.97 17.89
CA GLN A 46 26.64 -1.63 17.93
C GLN A 46 25.59 -1.57 16.82
N LEU A 47 24.30 -1.55 17.20
CA LEU A 47 23.17 -1.36 16.31
C LEU A 47 23.23 0.07 15.78
N SER A 48 24.21 0.33 14.92
CA SER A 48 24.21 1.48 14.04
C SER A 48 22.96 1.38 13.17
N ALA A 49 22.41 2.56 12.85
CA ALA A 49 21.09 2.78 12.29
C ALA A 49 20.65 1.70 11.29
N PRO A 50 19.34 1.37 11.24
CA PRO A 50 18.83 0.28 10.40
C PRO A 50 19.39 0.39 8.99
N SER A 51 20.28 -0.53 8.62
CA SER A 51 20.92 -0.49 7.30
C SER A 51 19.83 -0.48 6.23
N TYR A 52 19.87 0.52 5.34
CA TYR A 52 19.00 0.61 4.18
C TYR A 52 18.96 -0.70 3.39
N LEU A 53 20.09 -1.42 3.34
CA LEU A 53 20.22 -2.74 2.71
C LEU A 53 19.46 -3.84 3.48
N ASN A 54 19.37 -3.77 4.81
CA ASN A 54 18.52 -4.67 5.59
C ASN A 54 17.03 -4.40 5.34
N TYR A 55 16.64 -3.13 5.15
CA TYR A 55 15.27 -2.78 4.73
C TYR A 55 14.94 -3.31 3.32
N MET A 56 15.90 -3.28 2.39
CA MET A 56 15.77 -3.86 1.05
C MET A 56 15.71 -5.40 1.06
N LYS A 57 16.48 -6.07 1.93
CA LYS A 57 16.45 -7.53 2.05
C LYS A 57 15.17 -8.04 2.73
N GLN A 58 14.66 -7.33 3.74
CA GLN A 58 13.34 -7.58 4.33
C GLN A 58 12.18 -7.25 3.38
N ASN A 59 12.47 -6.61 2.26
CA ASN A 59 11.49 -6.27 1.26
C ASN A 59 11.20 -7.48 0.32
N GLU A 60 12.13 -8.39 0.09
CA GLU A 60 11.89 -9.46 -0.90
C GLU A 60 10.86 -10.52 -0.49
N THR A 61 10.46 -10.57 0.78
CA THR A 61 9.45 -11.51 1.28
C THR A 61 8.21 -10.77 1.77
N PRO A 62 6.99 -11.11 1.32
CA PRO A 62 5.78 -10.63 1.97
C PRO A 62 5.80 -11.08 3.43
N PRO A 63 5.74 -10.17 4.42
CA PRO A 63 5.68 -10.58 5.83
C PRO A 63 4.42 -11.42 6.13
N PHE A 64 3.43 -11.40 5.23
CA PHE A 64 2.14 -12.04 5.39
C PHE A 64 1.82 -12.97 4.22
N ARG A 65 1.37 -14.19 4.53
CA ARG A 65 0.83 -15.13 3.53
C ARG A 65 -0.36 -14.48 2.83
N LYS A 66 -0.43 -14.61 1.50
CA LYS A 66 -1.61 -14.20 0.74
C LYS A 66 -2.84 -14.95 1.28
N PRO A 67 -3.98 -14.29 1.51
CA PRO A 67 -5.22 -14.97 1.88
C PRO A 67 -5.55 -16.08 0.87
N MET A 68 -6.04 -17.22 1.34
CA MET A 68 -6.36 -18.37 0.47
C MET A 68 -7.55 -18.10 -0.45
N MET A 69 -8.46 -17.20 -0.07
CA MET A 69 -9.65 -16.86 -0.84
C MET A 69 -9.75 -15.34 -0.97
N GLU A 70 -9.81 -14.87 -2.22
CA GLU A 70 -10.10 -13.47 -2.53
C GLU A 70 -11.61 -13.25 -2.55
N PRO A 71 -12.11 -12.10 -2.06
CA PRO A 71 -13.52 -11.74 -2.19
C PRO A 71 -13.88 -11.62 -3.68
N TRP A 72 -15.01 -12.21 -4.06
CA TRP A 72 -15.50 -12.17 -5.43
C TRP A 72 -16.47 -11.00 -5.62
N PRO A 73 -16.36 -10.27 -6.74
CA PRO A 73 -17.30 -9.21 -7.06
C PRO A 73 -18.70 -9.81 -7.26
N HIS A 74 -19.70 -9.21 -6.62
CA HIS A 74 -21.11 -9.59 -6.67
C HIS A 74 -21.97 -8.32 -6.73
N ILE A 75 -23.28 -8.44 -6.91
CA ILE A 75 -24.16 -7.26 -6.84
C ILE A 75 -24.09 -6.71 -5.42
N ILE A 76 -23.83 -5.42 -5.30
CA ILE A 76 -23.66 -4.72 -4.02
C ILE A 76 -24.70 -3.63 -3.79
N THR A 77 -25.78 -3.61 -4.58
CA THR A 77 -26.89 -2.68 -4.39
C THR A 77 -27.41 -2.77 -2.96
N GLY A 78 -27.30 -1.65 -2.23
CA GLY A 78 -27.74 -1.54 -0.83
C GLY A 78 -26.88 -2.23 0.24
N THR A 79 -25.66 -2.68 -0.09
CA THR A 79 -24.79 -3.31 0.92
C THR A 79 -24.09 -2.28 1.81
N ILE A 80 -23.50 -1.24 1.22
CA ILE A 80 -22.80 -0.17 1.94
C ILE A 80 -23.72 1.04 2.08
N MET A 81 -24.11 1.66 0.96
CA MET A 81 -25.02 2.80 0.93
C MET A 81 -26.37 2.43 0.32
N ASN A 82 -27.45 2.77 1.01
CA ASN A 82 -28.82 2.64 0.52
C ASN A 82 -29.32 3.94 -0.14
N GLU A 83 -30.39 3.85 -0.93
CA GLU A 83 -31.05 5.04 -1.53
C GLU A 83 -31.52 6.02 -0.44
N VAL A 84 -32.12 5.53 0.64
CA VAL A 84 -32.58 6.36 1.76
C VAL A 84 -31.41 7.12 2.41
N GLU A 85 -30.25 6.47 2.53
CA GLU A 85 -29.04 7.08 3.09
C GLU A 85 -28.46 8.13 2.13
N ALA A 86 -28.50 7.88 0.82
CA ALA A 86 -28.10 8.86 -0.19
C ALA A 86 -29.01 10.11 -0.18
N VAL A 87 -30.32 9.93 -0.01
CA VAL A 87 -31.25 11.07 0.16
C VAL A 87 -30.95 11.83 1.45
N ALA A 88 -30.69 11.14 2.56
CA ALA A 88 -30.30 11.76 3.82
C ALA A 88 -28.97 12.54 3.70
N MET A 89 -28.01 12.01 2.96
CA MET A 89 -26.75 12.67 2.64
C MET A 89 -26.95 13.98 1.87
N ILE A 90 -27.78 13.95 0.82
CA ILE A 90 -28.12 15.14 0.03
C ILE A 90 -28.82 16.18 0.92
N ALA A 91 -29.80 15.75 1.72
CA ALA A 91 -30.50 16.63 2.65
C ALA A 91 -29.58 17.25 3.71
N ALA A 92 -28.55 16.52 4.16
CA ALA A 92 -27.54 17.05 5.06
C ALA A 92 -26.68 18.15 4.40
N GLY A 93 -26.35 17.99 3.11
CA GLY A 93 -25.68 19.01 2.31
C GLY A 93 -26.53 20.27 2.08
N ASP A 94 -27.83 20.10 1.88
CA ASP A 94 -28.76 21.22 1.73
C ASP A 94 -28.96 22.00 3.04
N ALA A 95 -28.95 21.30 4.17
CA ALA A 95 -29.08 21.91 5.50
C ALA A 95 -27.83 22.72 5.91
N ASP A 96 -26.64 22.22 5.61
CA ASP A 96 -25.36 22.91 5.84
C ASP A 96 -24.45 22.76 4.62
N LYS A 97 -24.39 23.84 3.83
CA LYS A 97 -23.65 23.89 2.56
C LYS A 97 -22.14 23.75 2.73
N GLU A 98 -21.57 24.10 3.89
CA GLU A 98 -20.12 24.11 4.07
C GLU A 98 -19.62 22.78 4.65
N ASN A 99 -20.28 22.27 5.69
CA ASN A 99 -19.78 21.11 6.44
C ASN A 99 -20.76 19.92 6.51
N GLY A 100 -22.00 20.08 6.04
CA GLY A 100 -23.06 19.07 6.17
C GLY A 100 -22.67 17.72 5.56
N LEU A 101 -22.24 17.73 4.29
CA LEU A 101 -21.79 16.54 3.58
C LEU A 101 -20.57 15.89 4.24
N ARG A 102 -19.55 16.69 4.58
CA ARG A 102 -18.33 16.20 5.22
C ARG A 102 -18.62 15.51 6.54
N LYS A 103 -19.49 16.10 7.35
CA LYS A 103 -19.90 15.55 8.65
C LYS A 103 -20.67 14.25 8.48
N PHE A 104 -21.65 14.23 7.58
CA PHE A 104 -22.42 13.02 7.27
C PHE A 104 -21.51 11.88 6.82
N LEU A 105 -20.62 12.14 5.86
CA LEU A 105 -19.68 11.13 5.34
C LEU A 105 -18.73 10.62 6.43
N ALA A 106 -18.25 11.51 7.31
CA ALA A 106 -17.37 11.10 8.40
C ALA A 106 -18.06 10.15 9.40
N GLU A 107 -19.32 10.40 9.73
CA GLU A 107 -20.14 9.54 10.60
C GLU A 107 -20.50 8.22 9.89
N PHE A 108 -20.92 8.31 8.63
CA PHE A 108 -21.28 7.16 7.79
C PHE A 108 -20.13 6.15 7.62
N LEU A 109 -18.92 6.62 7.33
CA LEU A 109 -17.74 5.74 7.14
C LEU A 109 -17.38 4.95 8.41
N ILE A 110 -17.68 5.50 9.59
CA ILE A 110 -17.47 4.84 10.88
C ILE A 110 -18.60 3.84 11.14
N GLU A 111 -19.86 4.25 10.94
CA GLU A 111 -21.03 3.39 11.13
C GLU A 111 -20.97 2.12 10.27
N LYS A 112 -20.58 2.27 9.00
CA LYS A 112 -20.44 1.15 8.05
C LYS A 112 -19.14 0.35 8.21
N ASN A 113 -18.32 0.65 9.22
CA ASN A 113 -17.04 0.00 9.49
C ASN A 113 -16.08 -0.01 8.28
N VAL A 114 -16.17 1.00 7.40
CA VAL A 114 -15.25 1.13 6.25
C VAL A 114 -13.86 1.57 6.73
N THR A 115 -13.84 2.46 7.73
CA THR A 115 -12.61 2.93 8.39
C THR A 115 -12.70 2.74 9.88
N ALA A 116 -11.57 2.42 10.51
CA ALA A 116 -11.48 2.44 11.96
C ALA A 116 -11.35 3.88 12.46
N ASN A 117 -11.98 4.20 13.59
CA ASN A 117 -12.07 5.58 14.12
C ASN A 117 -10.70 6.26 14.33
N TYR A 118 -9.63 5.50 14.52
CA TYR A 118 -8.28 6.02 14.76
C TYR A 118 -7.47 6.35 13.49
N MET A 119 -7.90 5.91 12.29
CA MET A 119 -7.19 6.16 11.04
C MET A 119 -7.62 7.47 10.37
N ILE A 120 -7.17 8.60 10.94
CA ILE A 120 -7.57 9.95 10.49
C ILE A 120 -7.19 10.22 9.02
N SER A 121 -6.00 9.76 8.59
CA SER A 121 -5.50 9.95 7.22
C SER A 121 -6.40 9.28 6.18
N GLU A 122 -6.71 8.00 6.40
CA GLU A 122 -7.59 7.21 5.55
C GLU A 122 -9.00 7.81 5.51
N LYS A 123 -9.55 8.17 6.68
CA LYS A 123 -10.88 8.77 6.77
C LYS A 123 -10.96 10.06 5.97
N ASN A 124 -9.99 10.95 6.10
CA ASN A 124 -9.98 12.22 5.36
C ASN A 124 -9.84 12.01 3.85
N PHE A 125 -9.03 11.03 3.44
CA PHE A 125 -8.93 10.63 2.04
C PHE A 125 -10.28 10.14 1.51
N LEU A 126 -10.94 9.22 2.21
CA LEU A 126 -12.23 8.68 1.77
C LEU A 126 -13.32 9.73 1.73
N ILE A 127 -13.37 10.65 2.69
CA ILE A 127 -14.30 11.79 2.62
C ILE A 127 -14.04 12.60 1.35
N SER A 128 -12.77 12.88 1.03
CA SER A 128 -12.41 13.65 -0.18
C SER A 128 -12.76 12.89 -1.45
N LEU A 129 -12.51 11.57 -1.50
CA LEU A 129 -12.90 10.71 -2.62
C LEU A 129 -14.42 10.69 -2.79
N MET A 130 -15.19 10.59 -1.70
CA MET A 130 -16.65 10.56 -1.77
C MET A 130 -17.24 11.90 -2.21
N LEU A 131 -16.67 13.02 -1.77
CA LEU A 131 -17.06 14.34 -2.27
C LEU A 131 -16.82 14.45 -3.78
N GLU A 132 -15.64 14.05 -4.26
CA GLU A 132 -15.34 14.02 -5.70
C GLU A 132 -16.34 13.13 -6.46
N THR A 133 -16.68 11.95 -5.92
CA THR A 133 -17.66 11.05 -6.53
C THR A 133 -19.07 11.67 -6.55
N ILE A 134 -19.45 12.42 -5.51
CA ILE A 134 -20.75 13.10 -5.44
C ILE A 134 -20.80 14.25 -6.45
N ASP A 135 -19.74 15.07 -6.54
CA ASP A 135 -19.64 16.16 -7.50
C ASP A 135 -19.69 15.61 -8.93
N TYR A 136 -18.94 14.54 -9.22
CA TYR A 136 -18.98 13.82 -10.49
C TYR A 136 -20.40 13.32 -10.85
N ALA A 137 -21.12 12.78 -9.87
CA ALA A 137 -22.47 12.26 -10.06
C ALA A 137 -23.49 13.40 -10.27
N ALA A 138 -23.30 14.53 -9.61
CA ALA A 138 -24.12 15.72 -9.78
C ALA A 138 -23.95 16.33 -11.18
N GLU A 139 -22.73 16.36 -11.73
CA GLU A 139 -22.46 16.82 -13.11
C GLU A 139 -23.17 15.99 -14.19
N ARG A 140 -23.55 14.75 -13.87
CA ARG A 140 -24.21 13.79 -14.78
C ARG A 140 -25.67 13.54 -14.44
N ASP A 141 -26.26 14.33 -13.55
CA ASP A 141 -27.66 14.23 -13.12
C ASP A 141 -28.05 12.82 -12.62
N PHE A 142 -27.16 12.15 -11.88
CA PHE A 142 -27.46 10.83 -11.32
C PHE A 142 -28.53 10.93 -10.23
N CYS A 143 -29.53 10.03 -10.29
CA CYS A 143 -30.54 9.92 -9.23
C CYS A 143 -29.92 9.35 -7.94
N ALA A 144 -30.62 9.50 -6.81
CA ALA A 144 -30.16 9.02 -5.50
C ALA A 144 -29.83 7.52 -5.50
N PHE A 145 -30.57 6.71 -6.27
CA PHE A 145 -30.28 5.30 -6.46
C PHE A 145 -28.97 5.05 -7.22
N LYS A 146 -28.75 5.70 -8.36
CA LYS A 146 -27.46 5.59 -9.09
C LYS A 146 -26.29 6.07 -8.23
N LEU A 147 -26.49 7.15 -7.46
CA LEU A 147 -25.49 7.70 -6.55
C LEU A 147 -25.13 6.71 -5.42
N SER A 148 -26.13 6.09 -4.79
CA SER A 148 -25.89 5.12 -3.71
C SER A 148 -25.11 3.91 -4.21
N VAL A 149 -25.42 3.41 -5.40
CA VAL A 149 -24.69 2.30 -6.04
C VAL A 149 -23.26 2.73 -6.38
N LEU A 150 -23.07 3.92 -6.98
CA LEU A 150 -21.75 4.42 -7.35
C LEU A 150 -20.83 4.57 -6.12
N ILE A 151 -21.33 5.18 -5.05
CA ILE A 151 -20.60 5.30 -3.77
C ILE A 151 -20.24 3.93 -3.22
N THR A 152 -21.20 2.99 -3.25
CA THR A 152 -20.98 1.61 -2.79
C THR A 152 -19.88 0.93 -3.61
N ILE A 153 -19.86 1.06 -4.94
CA ILE A 153 -18.79 0.49 -5.80
C ILE A 153 -17.42 1.06 -5.45
N TYR A 154 -17.31 2.37 -5.21
CA TYR A 154 -16.03 3.00 -4.86
C TYR A 154 -15.53 2.53 -3.49
N LEU A 155 -16.41 2.51 -2.50
CA LEU A 155 -16.07 2.06 -1.14
C LEU A 155 -15.72 0.57 -1.11
N ASP A 156 -16.47 -0.27 -1.82
CA ASP A 156 -16.22 -1.70 -1.91
C ASP A 156 -14.90 -2.01 -2.61
N SER A 157 -14.57 -1.26 -3.67
CA SER A 157 -13.26 -1.34 -4.33
C SER A 157 -12.12 -0.90 -3.40
N HIS A 158 -12.37 0.06 -2.51
CA HIS A 158 -11.41 0.42 -1.47
C HIS A 158 -11.26 -0.66 -0.41
N LEU A 159 -12.36 -1.31 0.01
CA LEU A 159 -12.32 -2.46 0.92
C LEU A 159 -11.55 -3.64 0.31
N TYR A 160 -11.74 -3.90 -0.99
CA TYR A 160 -10.97 -4.87 -1.75
C TYR A 160 -9.46 -4.56 -1.73
N PHE A 161 -9.10 -3.30 -1.96
CA PHE A 161 -7.72 -2.85 -1.84
C PHE A 161 -7.15 -3.07 -0.43
N LYS A 162 -7.95 -2.81 0.61
CA LYS A 162 -7.57 -3.02 2.02
C LYS A 162 -7.46 -4.49 2.41
N TRP A 163 -8.15 -5.38 1.71
CA TRP A 163 -8.20 -6.81 2.01
C TRP A 163 -6.81 -7.43 2.12
N TYR A 164 -5.90 -7.00 1.26
CA TYR A 164 -4.53 -7.48 1.26
C TYR A 164 -3.55 -6.33 1.08
N TYR A 165 -2.60 -6.22 2.01
CA TYR A 165 -1.59 -5.15 2.02
C TYR A 165 -0.79 -5.04 0.71
N TRP A 166 -0.68 -6.12 -0.08
CA TRP A 166 0.10 -6.18 -1.33
C TRP A 166 -0.82 -6.30 -2.55
N GLN A 167 -2.04 -5.77 -2.47
CA GLN A 167 -2.97 -5.80 -3.59
C GLN A 167 -2.40 -4.99 -4.76
N SER A 168 -2.27 -5.63 -5.92
CA SER A 168 -1.71 -4.97 -7.11
C SER A 168 -2.71 -3.97 -7.70
N PRO A 169 -2.24 -2.86 -8.31
CA PRO A 169 -3.13 -1.94 -9.02
C PRO A 169 -3.98 -2.63 -10.09
N THR A 170 -3.41 -3.60 -10.80
CA THR A 170 -4.11 -4.40 -11.81
C THR A 170 -5.25 -5.22 -11.21
N ALA A 171 -5.07 -5.77 -10.01
CA ALA A 171 -6.12 -6.53 -9.35
C ALA A 171 -7.28 -5.63 -8.91
N VAL A 172 -6.98 -4.46 -8.32
CA VAL A 172 -8.01 -3.47 -7.96
C VAL A 172 -8.75 -2.98 -9.19
N TRP A 173 -8.04 -2.75 -10.30
CA TRP A 173 -8.64 -2.36 -11.57
C TRP A 173 -9.58 -3.42 -12.15
N ASN A 174 -9.16 -4.68 -12.14
CA ASN A 174 -9.99 -5.77 -12.63
C ASN A 174 -11.22 -5.96 -11.75
N TYR A 175 -11.06 -5.87 -10.42
CA TYR A 175 -12.17 -5.88 -9.48
C TYR A 175 -13.19 -4.79 -9.80
N PHE A 176 -12.74 -3.54 -9.93
CA PHE A 176 -13.62 -2.41 -10.25
C PHE A 176 -14.38 -2.62 -11.57
N LYS A 177 -13.68 -3.05 -12.64
CA LYS A 177 -14.34 -3.33 -13.92
C LYS A 177 -15.38 -4.44 -13.82
N GLU A 178 -15.08 -5.50 -13.09
CA GLU A 178 -16.05 -6.60 -12.87
C GLU A 178 -17.27 -6.11 -12.11
N MET A 179 -17.09 -5.20 -11.14
CA MET A 179 -18.21 -4.53 -10.45
C MET A 179 -19.05 -3.70 -11.42
N MET A 180 -18.43 -2.89 -12.27
CA MET A 180 -19.15 -2.10 -13.27
C MET A 180 -19.92 -2.98 -14.26
N ILE A 181 -19.31 -4.05 -14.75
CA ILE A 181 -19.96 -5.00 -15.66
C ILE A 181 -21.23 -5.59 -15.03
N ARG A 182 -21.18 -5.98 -13.76
CA ARG A 182 -22.33 -6.57 -13.04
C ARG A 182 -23.48 -5.58 -12.81
N HIS A 183 -23.19 -4.28 -12.67
CA HIS A 183 -24.20 -3.23 -12.51
C HIS A 183 -24.60 -2.57 -13.85
N SER A 184 -24.28 -3.21 -14.98
CA SER A 184 -24.58 -2.71 -16.33
C SER A 184 -25.25 -3.72 -17.26
N ILE A 185 -25.17 -5.02 -16.97
CA ILE A 185 -25.72 -6.09 -17.84
C ILE A 185 -27.06 -6.58 -17.28
N GLU A 186 -28.10 -6.55 -18.11
CA GLU A 186 -29.47 -7.02 -17.82
C GLU A 186 -29.55 -8.55 -17.66
N ASP A 187 -28.84 -9.31 -18.50
CA ASP A 187 -29.01 -10.78 -18.65
C ASP A 187 -28.05 -11.66 -17.83
N SER A 188 -27.33 -11.09 -16.85
CA SER A 188 -26.56 -11.90 -15.90
C SER A 188 -27.53 -12.51 -14.88
N PRO A 189 -27.36 -13.77 -14.43
CA PRO A 189 -28.17 -14.33 -13.33
C PRO A 189 -28.07 -13.50 -12.04
N TYR A 190 -27.11 -12.58 -11.99
CA TYR A 190 -26.88 -11.59 -10.95
C TYR A 190 -26.53 -10.22 -11.57
N GLY A 191 -27.28 -9.74 -12.56
CA GLY A 191 -27.12 -8.41 -13.17
C GLY A 191 -28.21 -7.44 -12.74
N GLU A 192 -27.87 -6.17 -12.55
CA GLU A 192 -28.85 -5.09 -12.35
C GLU A 192 -28.48 -3.94 -13.29
N GLU A 193 -29.39 -3.51 -14.17
CA GLU A 193 -29.15 -2.44 -15.14
C GLU A 193 -29.21 -1.06 -14.46
N VAL A 194 -28.24 -0.79 -13.60
CA VAL A 194 -28.14 0.50 -12.89
C VAL A 194 -27.52 1.56 -13.80
N PHE A 195 -26.50 1.18 -14.58
CA PHE A 195 -25.74 2.10 -15.43
C PHE A 195 -25.80 1.69 -16.90
N GLY A 196 -26.00 2.69 -17.77
CA GLY A 196 -25.86 2.48 -19.20
C GLY A 196 -24.39 2.27 -19.62
N PRO A 197 -24.13 1.77 -20.84
CA PRO A 197 -22.76 1.59 -21.34
C PRO A 197 -21.92 2.87 -21.34
N GLU A 198 -22.53 4.00 -21.68
CA GLU A 198 -21.86 5.31 -21.68
C GLU A 198 -21.50 5.78 -20.26
N ASP A 199 -22.45 5.65 -19.32
CA ASP A 199 -22.22 5.90 -17.89
C ASP A 199 -21.03 5.06 -17.39
N CYS A 200 -20.97 3.78 -17.78
CA CYS A 200 -19.91 2.88 -17.37
C CYS A 200 -18.53 3.31 -17.87
N TYR A 201 -18.40 3.71 -19.14
CA TYR A 201 -17.13 4.15 -19.70
C TYR A 201 -16.58 5.38 -18.95
N ASP A 202 -17.46 6.34 -18.67
CA ASP A 202 -17.13 7.55 -17.94
C ASP A 202 -16.74 7.24 -16.48
N ILE A 203 -17.53 6.42 -15.78
CA ILE A 203 -17.26 6.03 -14.38
C ILE A 203 -15.91 5.32 -14.27
N VAL A 204 -15.61 4.43 -15.22
CA VAL A 204 -14.35 3.68 -15.30
C VAL A 204 -13.18 4.63 -15.53
N SER A 205 -13.35 5.61 -16.41
CA SER A 205 -12.32 6.64 -16.69
C SER A 205 -12.08 7.56 -15.49
N HIS A 206 -13.16 7.96 -14.81
CA HIS A 206 -13.11 8.74 -13.58
C HIS A 206 -12.39 7.98 -12.47
N PHE A 207 -12.77 6.73 -12.20
CA PHE A 207 -12.12 5.90 -11.17
C PHE A 207 -10.63 5.72 -11.46
N HIS A 208 -10.27 5.48 -12.72
CA HIS A 208 -8.86 5.38 -13.09
C HIS A 208 -8.10 6.67 -12.73
N THR A 209 -8.67 7.83 -13.07
CA THR A 209 -8.03 9.15 -12.92
C THR A 209 -7.93 9.62 -11.48
N VAL A 210 -8.93 9.34 -10.65
CA VAL A 210 -9.00 9.84 -9.27
C VAL A 210 -8.42 8.84 -8.27
N TYR A 211 -8.66 7.54 -8.49
CA TYR A 211 -8.30 6.49 -7.54
C TYR A 211 -7.03 5.73 -7.96
N LEU A 212 -7.00 5.14 -9.16
CA LEU A 212 -5.88 4.24 -9.53
C LEU A 212 -4.55 4.96 -9.74
N THR A 213 -4.55 6.14 -10.36
CA THR A 213 -3.36 7.00 -10.51
C THR A 213 -2.75 7.35 -9.16
N ASN A 214 -3.59 7.56 -8.14
CA ASN A 214 -3.22 7.96 -6.79
C ASN A 214 -3.04 6.78 -5.83
N LEU A 215 -3.19 5.54 -6.30
CA LEU A 215 -3.10 4.33 -5.48
C LEU A 215 -1.81 4.27 -4.61
N PRO A 216 -0.62 4.75 -5.06
CA PRO A 216 0.58 4.82 -4.23
C PRO A 216 0.40 5.66 -2.96
N LEU A 217 -0.25 6.81 -3.10
CA LEU A 217 -0.53 7.71 -2.00
C LEU A 217 -1.61 7.12 -1.10
N ILE A 218 -2.66 6.55 -1.69
CA ILE A 218 -3.74 5.87 -0.98
C ILE A 218 -3.15 4.76 -0.10
N HIS A 219 -2.20 3.97 -0.61
CA HIS A 219 -1.52 2.92 0.16
C HIS A 219 -0.82 3.44 1.42
N ILE A 220 -0.10 4.56 1.31
CA ILE A 220 0.55 5.21 2.46
C ILE A 220 -0.51 5.69 3.47
N LEU A 221 -1.58 6.34 3.00
CA LEU A 221 -2.62 6.91 3.85
C LEU A 221 -3.45 5.84 4.58
N THR A 222 -3.68 4.70 3.93
CA THR A 222 -4.45 3.56 4.44
C THR A 222 -3.65 2.70 5.40
N PHE A 223 -2.40 2.36 5.07
CA PHE A 223 -1.60 1.41 5.87
C PHE A 223 -0.56 2.08 6.77
N GLY A 224 -0.38 3.40 6.69
CA GLY A 224 0.55 4.14 7.55
C GLY A 224 2.02 3.71 7.39
N THR A 225 2.37 3.07 6.27
CA THR A 225 3.73 2.53 6.04
C THR A 225 4.34 3.15 4.79
N PRO A 226 5.59 3.64 4.84
CA PRO A 226 6.29 4.18 3.66
C PRO A 226 6.80 3.07 2.73
N ARG A 227 6.52 1.78 3.03
CA ARG A 227 6.98 0.63 2.25
C ARG A 227 6.08 0.46 1.02
N LEU A 228 6.36 1.23 -0.02
CA LEU A 228 5.76 1.08 -1.33
C LEU A 228 6.39 -0.10 -2.07
N LYS A 229 5.71 -1.25 -2.08
CA LYS A 229 5.94 -2.31 -3.09
C LYS A 229 4.76 -2.40 -4.02
N MET A 230 4.57 -1.36 -4.80
CA MET A 230 3.67 -1.45 -5.93
C MET A 230 4.50 -1.80 -7.15
N LEU A 231 4.33 -3.03 -7.63
CA LEU A 231 4.72 -3.39 -8.98
C LEU A 231 3.74 -2.65 -9.90
N TRP A 232 4.12 -1.44 -10.31
CA TRP A 232 3.34 -0.64 -11.24
C TRP A 232 3.27 -1.37 -12.59
N PRO A 233 2.08 -1.63 -13.16
CA PRO A 233 1.95 -2.51 -14.30
C PRO A 233 2.38 -1.88 -15.64
N PHE A 234 2.68 -0.58 -15.67
CA PHE A 234 3.07 0.10 -16.90
C PHE A 234 4.59 0.19 -17.00
N LYS A 235 5.17 -0.70 -17.80
CA LYS A 235 6.49 -0.43 -18.39
C LYS A 235 6.31 0.72 -19.37
N LEU A 236 7.01 1.84 -19.17
CA LEU A 236 7.22 2.83 -20.22
C LEU A 236 7.81 2.08 -21.43
N LYS A 237 7.06 2.06 -22.53
CA LYS A 237 7.57 1.60 -23.82
C LYS A 237 8.43 2.69 -24.43
#